data_AF-A0A7C5XPA7-F1
#
_entry.id   AF-A0A7C5XPA7-F1
#
_cell.length_a   1.000
_cell.length_b   1.000
_cell.length_c   1.000
_cell.angle_alpha   90.00
_cell.angle_beta   90.00
_cell.angle_gamma   90.00
#
_symmetry.space_group_name_H-M   'P 1'
#
loop_
_entity.id
_entity.type
_entity.pdbx_description
1 polymer ?
#
loop_
_entity_poly.entity_id
_entity_poly.type
_entity_poly.pdbx_seq_one_letter_code
_entity_poly.pdbx_strand_id
1 'polypeptide(L)'
;VANRTGLARGRTPREVERGLERIVPEEFRRDAHHWLILHGRYVCTARRPRCRECVIRDLCEWEGKEQAAPARPARRRGARGA
;
A
#
# COMPACT_ATOMS: atom_id res chain seq x y z
N VAL A 1 -0.06 -7.38 4.82
CA VAL A 1 0.47 -6.47 3.77
C VAL A 1 1.00 -7.27 2.59
N ALA A 2 2.08 -8.05 2.76
CA ALA A 2 2.76 -8.77 1.68
C ALA A 2 1.84 -9.56 0.72
N ASN A 3 0.88 -10.33 1.27
CA ASN A 3 -0.10 -11.07 0.46
C ASN A 3 -0.96 -10.16 -0.45
N ARG A 4 -1.37 -8.97 0.03
CA ARG A 4 -2.17 -8.03 -0.76
C ARG A 4 -1.31 -7.32 -1.80
N THR A 5 -0.12 -6.87 -1.41
CA THR A 5 0.74 -6.10 -2.32
C THR A 5 1.36 -6.93 -3.42
N GLY A 6 1.46 -8.26 -3.24
CA GLY A 6 2.12 -9.17 -4.18
C GLY A 6 3.59 -9.43 -3.84
N LEU A 7 4.16 -8.69 -2.88
CA LEU A 7 5.57 -8.82 -2.49
C LEU A 7 5.97 -10.25 -2.10
N ALA A 8 5.12 -10.93 -1.32
CA ALA A 8 5.30 -12.33 -0.98
C ALA A 8 3.95 -12.95 -0.66
N ARG A 9 3.55 -13.93 -1.47
CA ARG A 9 2.29 -14.67 -1.29
C ARG A 9 2.54 -15.97 -0.52
N GLY A 10 1.68 -16.25 0.45
CA GLY A 10 1.77 -17.45 1.28
C GLY A 10 0.54 -17.64 2.15
N ARG A 11 0.19 -18.91 2.40
CA ARG A 11 -0.93 -19.32 3.27
C ARG A 11 -0.53 -19.26 4.74
N THR A 12 0.75 -19.48 5.03
CA THR A 12 1.30 -19.43 6.39
C THR A 12 2.26 -18.25 6.57
N PRO A 13 2.44 -17.74 7.80
CA PRO A 13 3.44 -16.69 8.07
C PRO A 13 4.84 -17.09 7.61
N ARG A 14 5.25 -18.34 7.83
CA ARG A 14 6.56 -18.89 7.41
C ARG A 14 6.76 -18.88 5.90
N GLU A 15 5.72 -19.12 5.11
CA GLU A 15 5.81 -19.03 3.64
C GLU A 15 6.03 -17.59 3.18
N VAL A 16 5.30 -16.65 3.79
CA VAL A 16 5.43 -15.22 3.49
C VAL A 16 6.81 -14.70 3.89
N GLU A 17 7.29 -15.07 5.07
CA GLU A 17 8.63 -14.74 5.58
C GLU A 17 9.73 -15.16 4.60
N ARG A 18 9.77 -16.45 4.22
CA ARG A 18 10.71 -16.95 3.21
C ARG A 18 10.59 -16.24 1.86
N GLY A 19 9.38 -15.84 1.48
CA GLY A 19 9.15 -15.06 0.27
C GLY A 19 9.81 -13.69 0.34
N LEU A 20 9.66 -12.98 1.47
CA LEU A 20 10.27 -11.68 1.70
C LEU A 20 11.79 -11.75 1.78
N GLU A 21 12.35 -12.74 2.47
CA GLU A 21 13.81 -12.91 2.60
C GLU A 21 14.52 -13.11 1.26
N ARG A 22 13.83 -13.69 0.26
CA ARG A 22 14.35 -13.89 -1.10
C ARG A 22 14.39 -12.61 -1.93
N ILE A 23 13.47 -11.67 -1.70
CA ILE A 23 13.33 -10.47 -2.55
C ILE A 23 13.88 -9.21 -1.89
N VAL A 24 14.00 -9.20 -0.55
CA VAL A 24 14.53 -8.07 0.21
C VAL A 24 16.04 -8.26 0.41
N PRO A 25 16.88 -7.36 -0.12
CA PRO A 25 18.32 -7.38 0.15
C PRO A 25 18.61 -7.36 1.65
N GLU A 26 19.69 -8.01 2.07
CA GLU A 26 19.98 -8.27 3.48
C GLU A 26 20.09 -6.99 4.31
N GLU A 27 20.70 -5.95 3.74
CA GLU A 27 20.87 -4.63 4.35
C GLU A 27 19.52 -3.95 4.67
N PHE A 28 18.45 -4.28 3.95
CA PHE A 28 17.14 -3.66 4.13
C PHE A 28 16.16 -4.52 4.94
N ARG A 29 16.52 -5.75 5.35
CA ARG A 29 15.55 -6.68 6.01
C ARG A 29 14.95 -6.11 7.29
N ARG A 30 15.79 -5.52 8.16
CA ARG A 30 15.35 -4.92 9.42
C ARG A 30 14.38 -3.76 9.18
N ASP A 31 14.70 -2.90 8.23
CA ASP A 31 13.87 -1.74 7.94
C ASP A 31 12.59 -2.13 7.22
N ALA A 32 12.67 -3.06 6.26
CA ALA A 32 11.52 -3.63 5.57
C ALA A 32 10.52 -4.26 6.56
N HIS A 33 11.00 -4.94 7.60
CA HIS A 33 10.16 -5.45 8.67
C HIS A 33 9.35 -4.33 9.34
N HIS A 34 10.02 -3.26 9.79
CA HIS A 34 9.34 -2.12 10.40
C HIS A 34 8.38 -1.41 9.42
N TRP A 35 8.81 -1.18 8.18
CA TRP A 35 7.98 -0.55 7.15
C TRP A 35 6.70 -1.34 6.89
N LEU A 36 6.79 -2.67 6.75
CA LEU A 36 5.63 -3.52 6.53
C LEU A 36 4.68 -3.54 7.74
N ILE A 37 5.21 -3.54 8.97
CA ILE A 37 4.40 -3.45 10.19
C ILE A 37 3.67 -2.11 10.26
N LEU A 38 4.39 -1.00 10.11
CA LEU A 38 3.83 0.35 10.18
C LEU A 38 2.79 0.56 9.07
N HIS A 39 3.11 0.14 7.85
CA HIS A 39 2.20 0.20 6.72
C HIS A 39 0.93 -0.62 6.98
N GLY A 40 1.04 -1.83 7.52
CA GLY A 40 -0.11 -2.67 7.88
C GLY A 40 -0.96 -2.08 9.01
N ARG A 41 -0.32 -1.42 9.98
CA ARG A 41 -0.98 -0.79 11.12
C ARG A 41 -1.75 0.47 10.75
N TYR A 42 -1.20 1.32 9.89
CA TYR A 42 -1.73 2.66 9.64
C TYR A 42 -2.41 2.83 8.27
N VAL A 43 -2.02 2.06 7.24
CA VAL A 43 -2.52 2.23 5.86
C VAL A 43 -3.27 0.99 5.38
N CYS A 44 -2.58 -0.15 5.28
CA CYS A 44 -3.12 -1.40 4.77
C CYS A 44 -3.81 -2.24 5.87
N THR A 45 -4.72 -1.59 6.61
CA THR A 45 -5.43 -2.19 7.75
C THR A 45 -6.29 -3.39 7.34
N ALA A 46 -6.59 -4.28 8.29
CA ALA A 46 -7.26 -5.56 8.01
C ALA A 46 -8.66 -5.39 7.40
N ARG A 47 -9.47 -4.46 7.91
CA ARG A 47 -10.89 -4.31 7.52
C ARG A 47 -11.10 -3.35 6.36
N ARG A 48 -10.67 -2.09 6.52
CA ARG A 48 -10.84 -1.02 5.53
C ARG A 48 -9.49 -0.33 5.26
N PRO A 49 -8.65 -0.92 4.38
CA PRO A 49 -7.36 -0.33 4.05
C PRO A 49 -7.55 1.00 3.32
N ARG A 50 -6.70 1.98 3.65
CA ARG A 50 -6.71 3.33 3.07
C ARG A 50 -5.99 3.35 1.73
N CYS A 51 -6.49 2.60 0.75
CA CYS A 51 -5.80 2.43 -0.53
C CYS A 51 -5.57 3.74 -1.29
N ARG A 52 -6.42 4.76 -1.07
CA ARG A 52 -6.28 6.10 -1.67
C ARG A 52 -5.06 6.88 -1.15
N GLU A 53 -4.66 6.62 0.09
CA GLU A 53 -3.50 7.25 0.76
C GLU A 53 -2.23 6.37 0.64
N CYS A 54 -2.35 5.19 0.02
CA CYS A 54 -1.26 4.23 -0.07
C CYS A 54 -0.22 4.66 -1.12
N VAL A 55 1.01 4.87 -0.68
CA VAL A 55 2.15 5.31 -1.51
C VAL A 55 2.58 4.29 -2.58
N ILE A 56 2.18 3.04 -2.44
CA ILE A 56 2.49 1.94 -3.39
C ILE A 56 1.20 1.39 -4.04
N ARG A 57 0.13 2.19 -4.13
CA ARG A 57 -1.17 1.73 -4.62
C ARG A 57 -1.11 1.23 -6.06
N ASP A 58 -0.38 1.93 -6.90
CA ASP A 58 -0.12 1.67 -8.31
C ASP A 58 0.68 0.38 -8.52
N LEU A 59 1.60 0.05 -7.61
CA LEU A 59 2.39 -1.18 -7.64
C LEU A 59 1.71 -2.38 -6.96
N CYS A 60 0.74 -2.12 -6.08
CA CYS A 60 0.04 -3.16 -5.32
C CYS A 60 -0.81 -4.03 -6.25
N GLU A 61 -0.75 -5.35 -6.13
CA GLU A 61 -1.55 -6.26 -6.98
C GLU A 61 -2.96 -6.54 -6.46
N TRP A 62 -3.34 -6.00 -5.29
CA TRP A 62 -4.63 -6.31 -4.69
C TRP A 62 -5.81 -5.74 -5.50
N GLU A 63 -6.80 -6.56 -5.80
CA GLU A 63 -7.99 -6.15 -6.58
C GLU A 63 -9.00 -5.35 -5.72
N GLY A 64 -9.09 -5.65 -4.42
CA GLY A 64 -10.05 -5.03 -3.49
C GLY A 64 -9.72 -3.58 -3.08
N LYS A 65 -8.88 -2.87 -3.85
CA LYS A 65 -8.50 -1.49 -3.55
C LYS A 65 -9.75 -0.60 -3.51
N GLU A 66 -9.79 0.30 -2.54
CA GLU A 66 -10.79 1.36 -2.54
C GLU A 66 -10.70 2.15 -3.85
N GLN A 67 -11.81 2.21 -4.58
CA GLN A 67 -11.86 2.96 -5.84
C GLN A 67 -11.56 4.42 -5.57
N ALA A 68 -10.87 5.09 -6.50
CA ALA A 68 -10.68 6.53 -6.38
C ALA A 68 -12.08 7.18 -6.42
N ALA A 69 -12.40 8.03 -5.45
CA ALA A 69 -13.53 8.93 -5.65
C ALA A 69 -13.23 9.77 -6.91
N PRO A 70 -14.23 10.06 -7.78
CA PRO A 70 -13.99 10.91 -8.93
C PRO A 70 -13.34 12.21 -8.45
N ALA A 71 -12.29 12.64 -9.15
CA ALA A 71 -11.60 13.88 -8.82
C ALA A 71 -12.64 15.00 -8.75
N ARG A 72 -12.78 15.65 -7.59
CA ARG A 72 -13.70 16.79 -7.46
C ARG A 72 -13.16 17.86 -8.41
N PRO A 73 -13.93 18.33 -9.41
CA PRO A 73 -13.40 19.28 -10.37
C PRO A 73 -12.88 20.50 -9.61
N ALA A 74 -11.65 20.88 -9.93
CA ALA A 74 -11.02 22.07 -9.34
C ALA A 74 -12.00 23.24 -9.55
N ARG A 75 -12.49 23.82 -8.45
CA ARG A 75 -13.33 25.02 -8.53
C ARG A 75 -12.52 26.06 -9.28
N ARG A 76 -12.92 26.38 -10.52
CA ARG A 76 -12.38 27.53 -11.26
C ARG A 76 -12.56 28.74 -10.34
N ARG A 77 -11.48 29.29 -9.81
CA ARG A 77 -11.51 30.59 -9.13
C ARG A 77 -11.97 31.58 -10.19
N GLY A 78 -13.19 32.07 -10.06
CA GLY A 78 -13.77 33.04 -10.98
C GLY A 78 -12.80 34.21 -11.14
N ALA A 79 -12.51 34.54 -12.39
CA ALA A 79 -11.89 35.80 -12.75
C ALA A 79 -12.77 36.92 -12.18
N ARG A 80 -12.30 37.57 -11.13
CA ARG A 80 -12.86 38.86 -10.72
C ARG A 80 -12.42 39.85 -11.79
N GLY A 81 -13.39 40.45 -12.46
CA GLY A 81 -13.17 41.50 -13.44
C GLY A 81 -12.36 42.65 -12.85
N ALA A 82 -11.54 43.22 -13.72
CA ALA A 82 -11.02 44.57 -13.66
C ALA A 82 -11.20 45.16 -15.06
#